data_AF-U2RJV6-F1
#
_entry.id   AF-U2RJV6-F1
#
_cell.length_a   1.000
_cell.length_b   1.000
_cell.length_c   1.000
_cell.angle_alpha   90.00
_cell.angle_beta   90.00
_cell.angle_gamma   90.00
#
_symmetry.space_group_name_H-M   'P 1'
#
loop_
_entity.id
_entity.type
_entity.pdbx_description
1 polymer ?
#
loop_
_entity_poly.entity_id
_entity_poly.type
_entity_poly.pdbx_seq_one_letter_code
_entity_poly.pdbx_strand_id
1 'polypeptide(L)'
;MKHRDSCLDGIAGSLPTLARAAKTAQRLDNGGPDGVPFAAEPITSVEAGVRVLRLVQRAQASGVDIDQAVRDATRAWEDEIRAAEEP
;
A
#
# COMPACT_ATOMS: atom_id res chain seq x y z
N MET A 1 18.94 -20.62 1.08
CA MET A 1 17.66 -19.98 0.70
C MET A 1 17.26 -19.12 1.89
N LYS A 2 17.18 -17.80 1.75
CA LYS A 2 16.84 -16.92 2.87
C LYS A 2 15.34 -17.11 3.16
N HIS A 3 15.01 -17.75 4.28
CA HIS A 3 13.64 -17.80 4.77
C HIS A 3 13.17 -16.35 4.96
N ARG A 4 11.99 -16.03 4.46
CA ARG A 4 11.36 -14.72 4.68
C ARG A 4 10.25 -15.00 5.69
N ASP A 5 10.29 -14.29 6.80
CA ASP A 5 9.32 -14.45 7.88
C ASP A 5 8.06 -13.65 7.55
N SER A 6 8.17 -12.65 6.68
CA SER A 6 7.04 -11.90 6.12
C SER A 6 7.12 -11.80 4.59
N CYS A 7 5.96 -11.80 3.91
CA CYS A 7 5.85 -11.51 2.49
C CYS A 7 6.40 -10.11 2.14
N LEU A 8 6.41 -9.20 3.12
CA LEU A 8 6.89 -7.82 3.02
C LEU A 8 8.41 -7.68 3.18
N ASP A 9 9.14 -8.75 3.54
CA ASP A 9 10.57 -8.68 3.82
C ASP A 9 11.40 -8.12 2.64
N GLY A 10 12.26 -7.13 2.88
CA GLY A 10 13.09 -6.57 1.81
C GLY A 10 12.37 -5.59 0.87
N ILE A 11 11.17 -5.09 1.21
CA ILE A 11 10.71 -3.80 0.69
C ILE A 11 11.57 -2.69 1.30
N ALA A 12 12.30 -1.95 0.47
CA ALA A 12 13.17 -0.89 0.94
C ALA A 12 12.39 0.22 1.68
N GLY A 13 12.86 0.59 2.87
CA GLY A 13 12.27 1.67 3.68
C GLY A 13 12.39 3.05 3.06
N SER A 14 13.34 3.25 2.14
CA SER A 14 13.59 4.51 1.43
C SER A 14 12.73 4.73 0.19
N LEU A 15 11.82 3.81 -0.14
CA LEU A 15 10.94 3.97 -1.30
C LEU A 15 10.04 5.20 -1.13
N PRO A 16 9.79 5.96 -2.21
CA PRO A 16 8.73 6.96 -2.23
C PRO A 16 7.39 6.34 -1.83
N THR A 17 6.56 7.11 -1.15
CA THR A 17 5.31 6.65 -0.52
C THR A 17 4.42 5.82 -1.44
N LEU A 18 4.09 6.35 -2.63
CA LEU A 18 3.25 5.64 -3.59
C LEU A 18 3.91 4.37 -4.14
N ALA A 19 5.23 4.40 -4.35
CA ALA A 19 5.99 3.24 -4.81
C ALA A 19 6.02 2.13 -3.75
N ARG A 20 6.11 2.49 -2.46
CA ARG A 20 6.01 1.56 -1.34
C ARG A 20 4.62 0.93 -1.28
N ALA A 21 3.55 1.73 -1.33
CA ALA A 21 2.18 1.22 -1.34
C ALA A 21 1.94 0.24 -2.50
N ALA A 22 2.39 0.59 -3.71
CA ALA A 22 2.29 -0.31 -4.86
C ALA A 22 3.10 -1.60 -4.67
N LYS A 23 4.27 -1.53 -4.02
CA LYS A 23 5.09 -2.72 -3.75
C LYS A 23 4.46 -3.63 -2.69
N THR A 24 3.85 -3.05 -1.66
CA THR A 24 3.09 -3.78 -0.63
C THR A 24 1.90 -4.49 -1.26
N ALA A 25 1.11 -3.81 -2.10
CA ALA A 25 0.01 -4.44 -2.83
C ALA A 25 0.48 -5.60 -3.72
N GLN A 26 1.58 -5.41 -4.45
CA GLN A 26 2.19 -6.49 -5.23
C GLN A 26 2.63 -7.67 -4.36
N ARG A 27 3.14 -7.45 -3.13
CA ARG A 27 3.54 -8.56 -2.25
C ARG A 27 2.34 -9.36 -1.75
N LEU A 28 1.29 -8.66 -1.33
CA LEU A 28 0.05 -9.30 -0.87
C LEU A 28 -0.59 -10.14 -1.98
N ASP A 29 -0.67 -9.60 -3.20
CA ASP A 29 -1.22 -10.30 -4.36
C ASP A 29 -0.38 -11.53 -4.78
N ASN A 30 0.95 -11.49 -4.60
CA ASN A 30 1.87 -12.58 -4.97
C ASN A 30 2.09 -13.61 -3.84
N GLY A 31 1.07 -13.89 -3.04
CA GLY A 31 1.11 -14.90 -1.97
C GLY A 31 1.35 -14.33 -0.58
N GLY A 32 0.73 -13.20 -0.25
CA GLY A 32 0.53 -12.78 1.14
C GLY A 32 -0.54 -13.61 1.85
N PRO A 33 -0.81 -13.30 3.14
CA PRO A 33 -1.80 -14.02 3.94
C PRO A 33 -3.23 -13.81 3.44
N ASP A 34 -4.08 -14.80 3.67
CA ASP A 34 -5.53 -14.67 3.48
C ASP A 34 -6.15 -13.75 4.54
N GLY A 35 -7.33 -13.21 4.26
CA GLY A 35 -8.12 -12.44 5.24
C GLY A 35 -7.78 -10.95 5.33
N VAL A 36 -6.71 -10.48 4.69
CA VAL A 36 -6.45 -9.04 4.51
C VAL A 36 -7.31 -8.51 3.35
N PRO A 37 -8.12 -7.45 3.54
CA PRO A 37 -8.91 -6.88 2.48
C PRO A 37 -8.06 -6.40 1.29
N PHE A 38 -8.46 -6.80 0.08
CA PHE A 38 -7.85 -6.37 -1.16
C PHE A 38 -8.92 -5.98 -2.17
N ALA A 39 -8.74 -4.84 -2.85
CA ALA A 39 -9.69 -4.38 -3.85
C ALA A 39 -9.63 -5.28 -5.09
N ALA A 40 -10.79 -5.76 -5.53
CA ALA A 40 -10.91 -6.66 -6.69
C ALA A 40 -11.49 -5.96 -7.92
N GLU A 41 -12.00 -4.74 -7.77
CA GLU A 41 -12.63 -4.00 -8.85
C GLU A 41 -11.59 -3.58 -9.90
N PRO A 42 -11.78 -3.95 -11.19
CA PRO A 42 -10.90 -3.50 -12.25
C PRO A 42 -10.87 -1.97 -12.37
N ILE A 43 -9.69 -1.42 -12.64
CA ILE A 43 -9.50 0.00 -12.93
C ILE A 43 -8.49 0.15 -14.06
N THR A 44 -8.74 1.10 -14.97
CA THR A 44 -7.77 1.43 -16.01
C THR A 44 -6.65 2.33 -15.46
N SER A 45 -5.50 2.38 -16.16
CA SER A 45 -4.39 3.27 -15.80
C SER A 45 -4.80 4.76 -15.80
N VAL A 46 -5.66 5.15 -16.76
CA VAL A 46 -6.18 6.52 -16.88
C VAL A 46 -7.05 6.87 -15.67
N GLU A 47 -7.99 6.00 -15.31
CA GLU A 47 -8.87 6.22 -14.15
C GLU A 47 -8.08 6.29 -12.85
N ALA A 48 -7.08 5.41 -12.66
CA ALA A 48 -6.22 5.41 -11.48
C ALA A 48 -5.50 6.76 -11.34
N GLY A 49 -4.86 7.23 -12.40
CA GLY A 49 -4.15 8.52 -12.41
C GLY A 49 -5.06 9.70 -12.08
N VAL A 50 -6.24 9.76 -12.73
CA VAL A 50 -7.23 10.84 -12.49
C VAL A 50 -7.74 10.83 -11.05
N ARG A 51 -8.04 9.66 -10.49
CA ARG A 51 -8.55 9.54 -9.11
C ARG A 51 -7.49 9.96 -8.09
N VAL A 52 -6.25 9.52 -8.26
CA VAL A 52 -5.13 9.93 -7.38
C VAL A 52 -4.91 11.44 -7.46
N LEU A 53 -4.86 12.02 -8.66
CA LEU A 53 -4.68 13.46 -8.83
C LEU A 53 -5.81 14.28 -8.20
N ARG A 54 -7.06 13.81 -8.31
CA ARG A 54 -8.21 14.46 -7.65
C ARG A 54 -8.11 14.37 -6.13
N LEU A 55 -7.63 13.25 -5.58
CA LEU A 55 -7.42 13.11 -4.12
C LEU A 55 -6.33 14.06 -3.62
N VAL A 56 -5.21 14.19 -4.35
CA VAL A 56 -4.15 15.15 -4.02
C VAL A 56 -4.69 16.58 -3.97
N GLN A 57 -5.47 17.00 -4.97
CA GLN A 57 -6.09 18.34 -5.00
C GLN A 57 -7.02 18.57 -3.81
N ARG A 58 -7.83 17.57 -3.44
CA ARG A 58 -8.75 17.66 -2.30
C ARG A 58 -8.00 17.74 -0.97
N ALA A 59 -6.94 16.96 -0.80
CA ALA A 59 -6.11 17.00 0.40
C ALA A 59 -5.45 18.38 0.56
N GLN A 60 -4.89 18.92 -0.52
CA GLN A 60 -4.30 20.27 -0.54
C GLN A 60 -5.33 21.34 -0.17
N ALA A 61 -6.53 21.30 -0.76
CA ALA A 61 -7.61 22.23 -0.43
C ALA A 61 -8.10 22.11 1.02
N SER A 62 -7.83 20.98 1.67
CA SER A 62 -8.20 20.69 3.07
C SER A 62 -7.05 20.90 4.05
N GLY A 63 -5.87 21.35 3.60
CA GLY A 63 -4.68 21.51 4.45
C GLY A 63 -4.07 20.17 4.93
N VAL A 64 -4.36 19.07 4.25
CA VAL A 64 -3.84 17.73 4.58
C VAL A 64 -2.57 17.45 3.77
N ASP A 65 -1.50 17.05 4.46
CA ASP A 65 -0.31 16.47 3.82
C ASP A 65 -0.64 15.07 3.33
N ILE A 66 -0.95 14.98 2.02
CA ILE A 66 -1.34 13.72 1.39
C ILE A 66 -0.21 12.68 1.40
N ASP A 67 1.04 13.10 1.29
CA ASP A 67 2.18 12.19 1.25
C ASP A 67 2.37 11.55 2.63
N GLN A 68 2.29 12.35 3.69
CA GLN A 68 2.32 11.84 5.06
C GLN A 68 1.10 10.96 5.37
N ALA A 69 -0.11 11.36 4.98
CA ALA A 69 -1.31 10.57 5.20
C ALA A 69 -1.26 9.19 4.52
N VAL A 70 -0.75 9.11 3.28
CA VAL A 70 -0.57 7.82 2.59
C VAL A 70 0.57 7.01 3.22
N ARG A 71 1.65 7.64 3.70
CA ARG A 71 2.71 6.94 4.47
C ARG A 71 2.12 6.22 5.68
N ASP A 72 1.31 6.93 6.46
CA ASP A 72 0.74 6.38 7.70
C ASP A 72 -0.28 5.28 7.40
N ALA A 73 -1.15 5.48 6.41
CA ALA A 73 -2.09 4.45 5.94
C ALA A 73 -1.36 3.19 5.42
N THR A 74 -0.26 3.37 4.67
CA THR A 74 0.53 2.24 4.16
C THR A 74 1.18 1.46 5.30
N ARG A 75 1.70 2.15 6.33
CA ARG A 75 2.28 1.48 7.50
C ARG A 75 1.24 0.67 8.27
N ALA A 76 0.07 1.25 8.53
CA ALA A 76 -1.01 0.55 9.19
C ALA A 76 -1.45 -0.72 8.43
N TRP A 77 -1.51 -0.64 7.11
CA TRP A 77 -1.82 -1.81 6.27
C TRP A 77 -0.72 -2.87 6.28
N GLU A 78 0.56 -2.46 6.29
CA GLU A 78 1.66 -3.40 6.45
C GLU A 78 1.62 -4.12 7.81
N ASP A 79 1.19 -3.43 8.87
CA ASP A 79 1.02 -4.03 10.19
C ASP A 79 -0.15 -5.01 10.22
N GLU A 80 -1.26 -4.70 9.55
CA GLU A 80 -2.39 -5.63 9.35
C GLU A 80 -1.95 -6.89 8.58
N ILE A 81 -1.16 -6.73 7.51
CA ILE A 81 -0.60 -7.86 6.76
C ILE A 81 0.27 -8.73 7.68
N ARG A 82 1.17 -8.14 8.46
CA ARG A 82 2.03 -8.91 9.38
C ARG A 82 1.23 -9.63 10.45
N ALA A 83 0.20 -8.99 11.01
CA ALA A 83 -0.68 -9.64 11.99
C ALA A 83 -1.44 -10.84 11.40
N ALA A 84 -1.81 -10.79 10.12
CA ALA A 84 -2.44 -11.91 9.42
C ALA A 84 -1.47 -13.04 9.04
N GLU A 85 -0.15 -12.80 9.09
CA GLU A 85 0.88 -13.83 8.92
C GLU A 85 1.12 -14.63 10.22
N GLU A 86 0.68 -14.11 11.38
CA GLU A 86 0.78 -14.81 12.67
C GLU A 86 -0.26 -15.96 12.77
N PRO A 87 0.13 -17.16 13.25
CA PRO A 87 -0.74 -18.35 13.31
C PRO A 87 -1.98 -18.25 14.21
#